data_AF-A0A975RD69-F1
#
_entry.id   AF-A0A975RD69-F1
#
_cell.length_a   1.000
_cell.length_b   1.000
_cell.length_c   1.000
_cell.angle_alpha   90.00
_cell.angle_beta   90.00
_cell.angle_gamma   90.00
#
_symmetry.space_group_name_H-M   'P 1'
#
loop_
_entity.id
_entity.type
_entity.pdbx_description
1 polymer ?
#
loop_
_entity_poly.entity_id
_entity_poly.type
_entity_poly.pdbx_seq_one_letter_code
_entity_poly.pdbx_strand_id
1 'polypeptide(L)'
;MIGRMPATNIVSTRVRTHGLALTEHEVTVPLDHADPGGELITVFAREVADPDGTDKPFLVYLQGGPGHEAPRPTRHPSGPAWLERALKDYRVLMLDQRGTGRSTPVGDPVGETPQQQADYLKHFRADSIVRDAELVREALGGDKWSVTGQSFGGFCTLSYLSLAPEGLREAFFTGGVPPVGRDVDDIYRKTYERVVERTRRYYERYPADRDRVLEIH
;
A
#
# COMPACT_ATOMS: atom_id res chain seq x y z
N MET A 1 13.69 11.87 -20.14
CA MET A 1 15.01 11.62 -19.51
C MET A 1 14.78 11.55 -18.02
N ILE A 2 14.75 10.35 -17.45
CA ILE A 2 14.65 10.17 -15.99
C ILE A 2 16.03 10.52 -15.44
N GLY A 3 16.13 11.60 -14.67
CA GLY A 3 17.36 12.01 -14.01
C GLY A 3 17.89 10.86 -13.15
N ARG A 4 19.21 10.69 -13.14
CA ARG A 4 19.91 9.67 -12.35
C ARG A 4 19.44 9.77 -10.91
N MET A 5 18.67 8.78 -10.44
CA MET A 5 18.12 8.77 -9.08
C MET A 5 19.27 8.81 -8.08
N PRO A 6 19.17 9.58 -6.97
CA PRO A 6 20.19 9.59 -5.94
C PRO A 6 20.42 8.16 -5.42
N ALA A 7 21.65 7.84 -5.02
CA ALA A 7 22.00 6.53 -4.49
C ALA A 7 21.07 6.19 -3.32
N THR A 8 20.17 5.23 -3.53
CA THR A 8 19.21 4.79 -2.54
C THR A 8 19.94 3.93 -1.52
N ASN A 9 20.08 4.42 -0.30
CA ASN A 9 20.66 3.64 0.78
C ASN A 9 19.62 2.65 1.30
N ILE A 10 19.98 1.36 1.29
CA ILE A 10 19.20 0.28 1.88
C ILE A 10 19.97 -0.34 3.04
N VAL A 11 19.32 -0.44 4.20
CA VAL A 11 19.82 -1.20 5.34
C VAL A 11 18.96 -2.45 5.49
N SER A 12 19.61 -3.61 5.52
CA SER A 12 18.92 -4.90 5.61
C SER A 12 19.29 -5.65 6.89
N THR A 13 18.29 -6.07 7.66
CA THR A 13 18.47 -6.83 8.91
C THR A 13 17.73 -8.15 8.82
N ARG A 14 18.46 -9.26 8.98
CA ARG A 14 17.84 -10.59 9.04
C ARG A 14 17.24 -10.84 10.42
N VAL A 15 15.97 -11.24 10.45
CA VAL A 15 15.24 -11.59 11.66
C VAL A 15 14.79 -13.05 11.54
N ARG A 16 15.06 -13.84 12.59
CA ARG A 16 14.58 -15.23 12.65
C ARG A 16 13.32 -15.29 13.50
N THR A 17 12.25 -15.85 12.93
CA THR A 17 11.03 -16.18 13.66
C THR A 17 10.73 -17.66 13.50
N HIS A 18 9.88 -18.21 14.37
CA HIS A 18 9.53 -19.63 14.31
C HIS A 18 8.77 -19.94 13.01
N GLY A 19 9.47 -20.54 12.04
CA GLY A 19 8.87 -21.05 10.79
C GLY A 19 8.84 -20.07 9.60
N LEU A 20 9.48 -18.90 9.68
CA LEU A 20 9.65 -17.97 8.55
C LEU A 20 11.05 -17.36 8.57
N ALA A 21 11.65 -17.20 7.38
CA ALA A 21 12.82 -16.37 7.17
C ALA A 21 12.34 -14.94 6.89
N LEU A 22 12.74 -13.98 7.74
CA LEU A 22 12.38 -12.58 7.59
C LEU A 22 13.64 -11.75 7.33
N THR A 23 13.54 -10.82 6.38
CA THR A 23 14.52 -9.74 6.21
C THR A 23 13.78 -8.43 6.26
N GLU A 24 14.27 -7.51 7.08
CA GLU A 24 13.74 -6.16 7.18
C GLU A 24 14.62 -5.22 6.38
N HIS A 25 13.99 -4.37 5.58
CA HIS A 25 14.64 -3.39 4.74
C HIS A 25 14.16 -1.99 5.14
N GLU A 26 15.09 -1.08 5.34
CA GLU A 26 14.82 0.35 5.47
C GLU A 26 15.53 1.07 4.33
N VAL A 27 14.75 1.79 3.53
CA VAL A 27 15.19 2.44 2.29
C VAL A 27 14.94 3.93 2.43
N THR A 28 16.00 4.73 2.28
CA THR A 28 15.88 6.20 2.28
C THR A 28 15.42 6.68 0.91
N VAL A 29 14.31 7.40 0.86
CA VAL A 29 13.68 7.91 -0.36
C VAL A 29 13.32 9.40 -0.20
N PRO A 30 13.15 10.17 -1.28
CA PRO A 30 12.69 11.55 -1.16
C PRO A 30 11.20 11.61 -0.75
N LEU A 31 10.88 12.59 0.10
CA LEU A 31 9.50 12.98 0.39
C LEU A 31 8.82 13.40 -0.91
N ASP A 32 9.44 14.32 -1.66
CA ASP A 32 8.99 14.73 -2.98
C ASP A 32 9.86 14.11 -4.08
N HIS A 33 9.28 13.19 -4.85
CA HIS A 33 9.97 12.58 -6.00
C HIS A 33 10.27 13.57 -7.13
N ALA A 34 9.64 14.76 -7.15
CA ALA A 34 10.00 15.83 -8.07
C ALA A 34 11.23 16.63 -7.60
N ASP A 35 11.59 16.54 -6.32
CA ASP A 35 12.78 17.16 -5.72
C ASP A 35 13.60 16.10 -4.96
N PRO A 36 14.36 15.24 -5.68
CA PRO A 36 15.10 14.15 -5.06
C PRO A 36 16.26 14.60 -4.15
N GLY A 37 16.61 15.88 -4.14
CA GLY A 37 17.60 16.47 -3.24
C GLY A 37 17.01 17.10 -1.97
N GLY A 38 15.68 17.11 -1.85
CA GLY A 38 14.95 17.72 -0.75
C GLY A 38 14.88 16.83 0.50
N GLU A 39 13.78 16.97 1.25
CA GLU A 39 13.52 16.18 2.46
C GLU A 39 13.48 14.68 2.13
N LEU A 40 14.10 13.88 3.00
CA LEU A 40 14.14 12.42 2.87
C LEU A 40 13.27 11.77 3.95
N ILE A 41 12.61 10.68 3.58
CA ILE A 41 11.85 9.81 4.46
C ILE A 41 12.38 8.38 4.37
N THR A 42 11.99 7.54 5.32
CA THR A 42 12.31 6.12 5.32
C THR A 42 11.09 5.32 4.88
N VAL A 43 11.31 4.38 3.97
CA VAL A 43 10.34 3.35 3.60
C VAL A 43 10.83 2.00 4.12
N PHE A 44 9.98 1.37 4.92
CA PHE A 44 10.18 0.06 5.49
C PHE A 44 9.50 -1.02 4.64
N ALA A 45 10.20 -2.13 4.42
CA ALA A 45 9.63 -3.33 3.86
C ALA A 45 10.11 -4.56 4.63
N ARG A 46 9.24 -5.55 4.79
CA ARG A 46 9.59 -6.85 5.37
C ARG A 46 9.48 -7.93 4.30
N GLU A 47 10.60 -8.48 3.90
CA GLU A 47 10.67 -9.71 3.13
C GLU A 47 10.31 -10.90 4.01
N VAL A 48 9.47 -11.78 3.47
CA VAL A 48 8.94 -12.98 4.11
C VAL A 48 9.14 -14.14 3.16
N ALA A 49 9.86 -15.16 3.62
CA ALA A 49 10.07 -16.38 2.85
C ALA A 49 9.89 -17.62 3.72
N ASP A 50 9.53 -18.74 3.08
CA ASP A 50 9.86 -20.04 3.65
C ASP A 50 11.39 -20.17 3.75
N PRO A 51 11.95 -20.85 4.77
CA PRO A 51 13.41 -20.98 4.93
C PRO A 51 14.15 -21.59 3.73
N ASP A 52 13.48 -22.43 2.94
CA ASP A 52 13.97 -23.05 1.70
C ASP A 52 13.51 -22.29 0.44
N GLY A 53 12.79 -21.18 0.60
CA GLY A 53 12.20 -20.38 -0.47
C GLY A 53 12.80 -18.97 -0.58
N THR A 54 13.97 -18.71 -0.01
CA THR A 54 14.59 -17.37 -0.01
C THR A 54 14.99 -16.87 -1.39
N ASP A 55 15.10 -17.77 -2.37
CA ASP A 55 15.55 -17.44 -3.73
C ASP A 55 14.38 -17.35 -4.72
N LYS A 56 13.14 -17.50 -4.23
CA LYS A 56 11.91 -17.35 -5.03
C LYS A 56 11.73 -15.90 -5.51
N PRO A 57 10.99 -15.67 -6.60
CA PRO A 57 10.71 -14.32 -7.07
C PRO A 57 9.91 -13.51 -6.05
N PHE A 58 10.05 -12.19 -6.07
CA PHE A 58 9.29 -11.29 -5.21
C PHE A 58 7.80 -11.21 -5.61
N LEU A 59 6.94 -11.26 -4.60
CA LEU A 59 5.57 -10.76 -4.63
C LEU A 59 5.45 -9.58 -3.66
N VAL A 60 5.26 -8.37 -4.16
CA VAL A 60 5.04 -7.19 -3.32
C VAL A 60 3.58 -7.09 -2.94
N TYR A 61 3.33 -6.98 -1.64
CA TYR A 61 2.00 -6.77 -1.11
C TYR A 61 1.74 -5.28 -0.92
N LEU A 62 0.75 -4.75 -1.65
CA LEU A 62 0.25 -3.38 -1.52
C LEU A 62 -1.03 -3.42 -0.67
N GLN A 63 -0.91 -2.92 0.55
CA GLN A 63 -1.96 -2.97 1.56
C GLN A 63 -3.10 -1.98 1.26
N GLY A 64 -4.33 -2.37 1.63
CA GLY A 64 -5.50 -1.52 1.55
C GLY A 64 -5.63 -0.50 2.67
N GLY A 65 -6.85 0.04 2.84
CA GLY A 65 -7.11 1.19 3.71
C GLY A 65 -7.58 2.39 2.89
N PRO A 66 -6.76 3.42 2.62
CA PRO A 66 -5.32 3.61 2.93
C PRO A 66 -5.02 3.80 4.43
N GLY A 67 -3.76 4.11 4.77
CA GLY A 67 -3.37 4.56 6.13
C GLY A 67 -2.97 3.46 7.11
N HIS A 68 -2.78 2.23 6.64
CA HIS A 68 -2.36 1.10 7.46
C HIS A 68 -1.09 0.46 6.92
N GLU A 69 -0.25 -0.03 7.83
CA GLU A 69 0.94 -0.82 7.50
C GLU A 69 0.59 -2.19 6.91
N ALA A 70 1.58 -2.82 6.25
CA ALA A 70 1.40 -4.19 5.82
C ALA A 70 1.28 -5.13 7.04
N PRO A 71 0.41 -6.16 6.99
CA PRO A 71 0.25 -7.12 8.07
C PRO A 71 1.59 -7.72 8.53
N ARG A 72 1.77 -7.87 9.84
CA ARG A 72 2.95 -8.53 10.39
C ARG A 72 2.75 -10.05 10.29
N PRO A 73 3.57 -10.77 9.50
CA PRO A 73 3.32 -12.16 9.20
C PRO A 73 3.60 -13.07 10.39
N THR A 74 2.78 -14.11 10.55
CA THR A 74 2.97 -15.19 11.53
C THR A 74 2.76 -16.54 10.85
N ARG A 75 3.42 -17.60 11.35
CA ARG A 75 3.25 -18.98 10.84
C ARG A 75 2.20 -19.77 11.62
N HIS A 76 2.08 -19.54 12.93
CA HIS A 76 1.21 -20.29 13.83
C HIS A 76 0.49 -19.37 14.83
N PRO A 77 -0.80 -19.04 14.60
CA PRO A 77 -1.57 -19.31 13.38
C PRO A 77 -0.99 -18.55 12.17
N SER A 78 -1.26 -19.05 10.96
CA SER A 78 -0.80 -18.38 9.74
C SER A 78 -1.58 -17.08 9.53
N GLY A 79 -0.86 -15.99 9.35
CA GLY A 79 -1.44 -14.66 9.16
C GLY A 79 -0.56 -13.82 8.24
N PRO A 80 -1.10 -13.15 7.21
CA PRO A 80 -2.48 -13.24 6.73
C PRO A 80 -2.79 -14.57 6.02
N ALA A 81 -4.07 -14.97 5.94
CA ALA A 81 -4.49 -16.31 5.47
C ALA A 81 -4.02 -16.68 4.05
N TRP A 82 -3.77 -15.69 3.18
CA TRP A 82 -3.27 -15.91 1.82
C TRP A 82 -1.76 -16.12 1.76
N LEU A 83 -1.02 -15.78 2.83
CA LEU A 83 0.44 -15.79 2.85
C LEU A 83 1.00 -17.18 2.61
N GLU A 84 0.44 -18.21 3.25
CA GLU A 84 0.92 -19.59 3.08
C GLU A 84 0.81 -20.06 1.63
N ARG A 85 -0.24 -19.65 0.91
CA ARG A 85 -0.35 -19.93 -0.52
C ARG A 85 0.70 -19.18 -1.31
N ALA A 86 0.91 -17.89 -1.04
CA ALA A 86 1.88 -17.06 -1.75
C ALA A 86 3.31 -17.61 -1.58
N LEU A 87 3.69 -18.03 -0.37
CA LEU A 87 5.04 -18.53 -0.06
C LEU A 87 5.42 -19.81 -0.82
N LYS A 88 4.45 -20.56 -1.36
CA LYS A 88 4.74 -21.70 -2.24
C LYS A 88 5.47 -21.28 -3.52
N ASP A 89 5.14 -20.12 -4.08
CA ASP A 89 5.65 -19.67 -5.39
C ASP A 89 6.55 -18.42 -5.31
N TYR A 90 6.47 -17.66 -4.21
CA TYR A 90 7.13 -16.37 -4.05
C TYR A 90 7.82 -16.25 -2.70
N ARG A 91 8.75 -15.30 -2.61
CA ARG A 91 9.04 -14.59 -1.35
C ARG A 91 8.23 -13.29 -1.36
N VAL A 92 7.58 -12.96 -0.25
CA VAL A 92 6.64 -11.84 -0.18
C VAL A 92 7.31 -10.62 0.43
N LEU A 93 7.24 -9.48 -0.24
CA LEU A 93 7.68 -8.20 0.29
C LEU A 93 6.48 -7.44 0.85
N MET A 94 6.36 -7.40 2.17
CA MET A 94 5.34 -6.64 2.91
C MET A 94 5.80 -5.18 3.00
N LEU A 95 5.28 -4.33 2.11
CA LEU A 95 5.65 -2.91 2.04
C LEU A 95 4.77 -2.08 2.97
N ASP A 96 5.38 -1.44 3.97
CA ASP A 96 4.72 -0.35 4.67
C ASP A 96 4.76 0.85 3.70
N GLN A 97 3.60 1.25 3.19
CA GLN A 97 3.51 2.38 2.27
C GLN A 97 3.94 3.66 3.00
N ARG A 98 4.57 4.62 2.30
CA ARG A 98 4.98 5.90 2.91
C ARG A 98 3.85 6.49 3.76
N GLY A 99 4.19 6.97 4.95
CA GLY A 99 3.23 7.51 5.91
C GLY A 99 2.53 6.47 6.78
N THR A 100 2.87 5.19 6.67
CA THR A 100 2.24 4.10 7.45
C THR A 100 3.28 3.24 8.17
N GLY A 101 2.90 2.65 9.31
CA GLY A 101 3.75 1.70 10.03
C GLY A 101 5.13 2.26 10.37
N ARG A 102 6.16 1.58 9.88
CA ARG A 102 7.57 1.98 10.05
C ARG A 102 8.08 2.92 8.95
N SER A 103 7.27 3.20 7.93
CA SER A 103 7.63 4.08 6.82
C SER A 103 7.28 5.53 7.10
N THR A 104 8.09 6.20 7.95
CA THR A 104 7.90 7.60 8.38
C THR A 104 6.41 7.93 8.58
N PRO A 105 5.77 7.36 9.62
CA PRO A 105 4.32 7.44 9.78
C PRO A 105 3.85 8.89 9.91
N VAL A 106 2.72 9.21 9.28
CA VAL A 106 2.07 10.51 9.41
C VAL A 106 1.24 10.53 10.69
N GLY A 107 1.54 11.46 11.59
CA GLY A 107 0.84 11.66 12.87
C GLY A 107 0.09 12.99 12.96
N ASP A 108 -0.15 13.44 14.21
CA ASP A 108 -0.74 14.74 14.57
C ASP A 108 -0.10 15.93 13.81
N PRO A 109 -0.83 17.05 13.64
CA PRO A 109 -0.91 17.74 12.36
C PRO A 109 0.44 18.10 11.73
N VAL A 110 0.62 17.65 10.48
CA VAL A 110 1.80 17.86 9.60
C VAL A 110 1.88 19.28 9.02
N GLY A 111 1.39 20.27 9.77
CA GLY A 111 1.31 21.67 9.37
C GLY A 111 0.27 22.43 10.20
N GLU A 112 0.48 23.73 10.37
CA GLU A 112 -0.38 24.58 11.21
C GLU A 112 -1.70 24.94 10.51
N THR A 113 -1.71 24.92 9.17
CA THR A 113 -2.88 25.28 8.36
C THR A 113 -3.36 24.10 7.51
N PRO A 114 -4.66 24.07 7.12
CA PRO A 114 -5.17 23.07 6.20
C PRO A 114 -4.40 22.99 4.88
N GLN A 115 -3.93 24.13 4.37
CA GLN A 115 -3.15 24.17 3.13
C GLN A 115 -1.79 23.51 3.29
N GLN A 116 -1.06 23.79 4.38
CA GLN A 116 0.21 23.13 4.67
C GLN A 116 0.04 21.62 4.84
N GLN A 117 -1.03 21.20 5.52
CA GLN A 117 -1.34 19.78 5.66
C GLN A 117 -1.64 19.12 4.30
N ALA A 118 -2.44 19.76 3.45
CA ALA A 118 -2.72 19.26 2.11
C ALA A 118 -1.46 19.19 1.24
N ASP A 119 -0.60 20.22 1.32
CA ASP A 119 0.66 20.27 0.61
C ASP A 119 1.62 19.17 1.04
N TYR A 120 1.67 18.84 2.32
CA TYR A 120 2.45 17.71 2.80
C TYR A 120 1.84 16.37 2.39
N LEU A 121 0.54 16.18 2.63
CA LEU A 121 -0.17 14.91 2.39
C LEU A 121 -0.22 14.52 0.90
N LYS A 122 -0.11 15.49 -0.03
CA LYS A 122 -0.06 15.19 -1.47
C LYS A 122 1.14 14.32 -1.85
N HIS A 123 2.20 14.31 -1.04
CA HIS A 123 3.38 13.46 -1.24
C HIS A 123 3.14 11.99 -0.86
N PHE A 124 2.00 11.65 -0.25
CA PHE A 124 1.69 10.30 0.26
C PHE A 124 0.70 9.51 -0.62
N ARG A 125 0.48 9.98 -1.86
CA ARG A 125 -0.44 9.35 -2.81
C ARG A 125 0.14 8.09 -3.47
N ALA A 126 -0.73 7.34 -4.15
CA ALA A 126 -0.40 6.12 -4.90
C ALA A 126 0.77 6.30 -5.88
N ASP A 127 0.89 7.46 -6.54
CA ASP A 127 1.99 7.73 -7.46
C ASP A 127 3.35 7.77 -6.75
N SER A 128 3.41 8.35 -5.56
CA SER A 128 4.62 8.35 -4.74
C SER A 128 4.94 6.98 -4.13
N ILE A 129 3.90 6.23 -3.72
CA ILE A 129 4.04 4.84 -3.23
C ILE A 129 4.65 3.94 -4.32
N VAL A 130 4.22 4.09 -5.58
CA VAL A 130 4.77 3.34 -6.71
C VAL A 130 6.24 3.68 -6.93
N ARG A 131 6.61 4.96 -6.87
CA ARG A 131 8.00 5.39 -7.02
C ARG A 131 8.89 4.88 -5.89
N ASP A 132 8.39 4.78 -4.66
CA ASP A 132 9.11 4.13 -3.56
C ASP A 132 9.31 2.65 -3.83
N ALA A 133 8.28 1.97 -4.30
CA ALA A 133 8.37 0.56 -4.64
C ALA A 133 9.44 0.33 -5.72
N GLU A 134 9.54 1.20 -6.74
CA GLU A 134 10.61 1.13 -7.74
C GLU A 134 12.01 1.37 -7.13
N LEU A 135 12.16 2.35 -6.23
CA LEU A 135 13.42 2.56 -5.50
C LEU A 135 13.82 1.34 -4.67
N VAL A 136 12.85 0.72 -3.99
CA VAL A 136 13.05 -0.54 -3.24
C VAL A 136 13.44 -1.68 -4.19
N ARG A 137 12.78 -1.80 -5.35
CA ARG A 137 13.08 -2.83 -6.36
C ARG A 137 14.51 -2.73 -6.85
N GLU A 138 14.93 -1.53 -7.25
CA GLU A 138 16.30 -1.26 -7.72
C GLU A 138 17.33 -1.56 -6.61
N ALA A 139 17.05 -1.16 -5.37
CA ALA A 139 17.92 -1.44 -4.22
C ALA A 139 18.04 -2.94 -3.90
N LEU A 140 17.04 -3.75 -4.27
CA LEU A 140 17.01 -5.20 -4.09
C LEU A 140 17.51 -5.98 -5.34
N GLY A 141 18.12 -5.30 -6.31
CA GLY A 141 18.76 -5.90 -7.48
C GLY A 141 18.07 -5.63 -8.82
N GLY A 142 16.92 -4.95 -8.82
CA GLY A 142 16.29 -4.45 -10.03
C GLY A 142 15.54 -5.50 -10.88
N ASP A 143 15.46 -6.76 -10.44
CA ASP A 143 14.66 -7.77 -11.14
C ASP A 143 13.17 -7.40 -11.13
N LYS A 144 12.46 -7.80 -12.19
CA LYS A 144 11.00 -7.65 -12.24
C LYS A 144 10.34 -8.43 -11.13
N TRP A 145 9.37 -7.83 -10.45
CA TRP A 145 8.58 -8.49 -9.41
C TRP A 145 7.10 -8.58 -9.76
N SER A 146 6.38 -9.44 -9.03
CA SER A 146 4.92 -9.47 -9.09
C SER A 146 4.35 -8.58 -8.00
N VAL A 147 3.16 -8.01 -8.22
CA VAL A 147 2.45 -7.21 -7.21
C VAL A 147 1.08 -7.80 -6.93
N THR A 148 0.63 -7.71 -5.69
CA THR A 148 -0.75 -8.00 -5.30
C THR A 148 -1.30 -6.83 -4.46
N GLY A 149 -2.40 -6.25 -4.93
CA GLY A 149 -3.02 -5.08 -4.30
C GLY A 149 -4.37 -5.42 -3.69
N GLN A 150 -4.60 -5.00 -2.45
CA GLN A 150 -5.87 -5.16 -1.74
C GLN A 150 -6.56 -3.82 -1.52
N SER A 151 -7.82 -3.67 -1.90
CA SER A 151 -8.57 -2.40 -1.74
C SER A 151 -7.77 -1.19 -2.25
N PHE A 152 -7.43 -0.19 -1.43
CA PHE A 152 -6.54 0.92 -1.84
C PHE A 152 -5.26 0.45 -2.56
N GLY A 153 -4.68 -0.67 -2.13
CA GLY A 153 -3.53 -1.28 -2.79
C GLY A 153 -3.79 -1.69 -4.24
N GLY A 154 -5.03 -2.01 -4.62
CA GLY A 154 -5.41 -2.22 -6.01
C GLY A 154 -5.35 -0.93 -6.85
N PHE A 155 -5.68 0.22 -6.27
CA PHE A 155 -5.46 1.51 -6.93
C PHE A 155 -3.96 1.77 -7.11
N CYS A 156 -3.14 1.45 -6.11
CA CYS A 156 -1.68 1.49 -6.22
C CYS A 156 -1.19 0.53 -7.33
N THR A 157 -1.72 -0.69 -7.43
CA THR A 157 -1.39 -1.64 -8.51
C THR A 157 -1.70 -1.05 -9.89
N LEU A 158 -2.84 -0.39 -10.08
CA LEU A 158 -3.15 0.24 -11.37
C LEU A 158 -2.26 1.45 -11.66
N SER A 159 -1.95 2.26 -10.65
CA SER A 159 -0.96 3.33 -10.77
C SER A 159 0.41 2.77 -11.18
N TYR A 160 0.80 1.61 -10.64
CA TYR A 160 2.05 0.94 -10.98
C TYR A 160 2.09 0.53 -12.45
N LEU A 161 1.04 -0.14 -12.94
CA LEU A 161 0.89 -0.50 -14.35
C LEU A 161 0.92 0.71 -15.29
N SER A 162 0.57 1.89 -14.80
CA SER A 162 0.55 3.13 -15.59
C SER A 162 1.89 3.86 -15.58
N LEU A 163 2.62 3.83 -14.46
CA LEU A 163 3.80 4.65 -14.22
C LEU A 163 5.13 3.91 -14.44
N ALA A 164 5.18 2.62 -14.11
CA ALA A 164 6.38 1.78 -14.19
C ALA A 164 6.07 0.31 -14.54
N PRO A 165 5.32 0.02 -15.62
CA PRO A 165 4.96 -1.35 -16.00
C PRO A 165 6.17 -2.25 -16.31
N GLU A 166 7.31 -1.67 -16.69
CA GLU A 166 8.54 -2.37 -17.01
C GLU A 166 9.13 -3.13 -15.82
N GLY A 167 8.92 -2.64 -14.59
CA GLY A 167 9.35 -3.28 -13.34
C GLY A 167 8.46 -4.45 -12.92
N LEU A 168 7.33 -4.66 -13.61
CA LEU A 168 6.34 -5.68 -13.26
C LEU A 168 6.45 -6.93 -14.14
N ARG A 169 6.32 -8.09 -13.49
CA ARG A 169 6.11 -9.38 -14.14
C ARG A 169 4.61 -9.69 -14.26
N GLU A 170 3.89 -9.54 -13.16
CA GLU A 170 2.46 -9.87 -13.00
C GLU A 170 1.81 -8.89 -12.01
N ALA A 171 0.49 -8.68 -12.14
CA ALA A 171 -0.30 -7.85 -11.23
C ALA A 171 -1.60 -8.56 -10.83
N PHE A 172 -1.79 -8.77 -9.53
CA PHE A 172 -2.98 -9.38 -8.94
C PHE A 172 -3.82 -8.33 -8.22
N PHE A 173 -5.13 -8.36 -8.43
CA PHE A 173 -6.08 -7.45 -7.79
C PHE A 173 -6.97 -8.22 -6.81
N THR A 174 -7.03 -7.73 -5.58
CA THR A 174 -7.90 -8.24 -4.51
C THR A 174 -8.82 -7.11 -4.02
N GLY A 175 -9.50 -6.48 -4.99
CA GLY A 175 -10.35 -5.29 -4.79
C GLY A 175 -9.63 -3.99 -5.11
N GLY A 176 -10.42 -2.90 -5.22
CA GLY A 176 -9.93 -1.55 -5.53
C GLY A 176 -9.41 -1.39 -6.96
N VAL A 177 -10.31 -1.55 -7.93
CA VAL A 177 -10.04 -1.23 -9.33
C VAL A 177 -10.86 0.00 -9.68
N PRO A 178 -10.24 1.14 -10.05
CA PRO A 178 -11.01 2.29 -10.52
C PRO A 178 -11.69 1.96 -11.85
N PRO A 179 -12.79 2.66 -12.20
CA PRO A 179 -13.43 2.48 -13.49
C PRO A 179 -12.44 2.79 -14.62
N VAL A 180 -12.29 1.86 -15.56
CA VAL A 180 -11.53 2.09 -16.79
C VAL A 180 -12.50 2.52 -17.89
N GLY A 181 -12.26 3.71 -18.45
CA GLY A 181 -13.08 4.25 -19.55
C GLY A 181 -14.49 4.68 -19.15
N ARG A 182 -14.74 4.93 -17.86
CA ARG A 182 -15.99 5.54 -17.37
C ARG A 182 -15.68 6.68 -16.42
N ASP A 183 -16.58 7.64 -16.37
CA ASP A 183 -16.50 8.73 -15.42
C ASP A 183 -16.73 8.22 -13.99
N VAL A 184 -16.05 8.83 -13.03
CA VAL A 184 -16.18 8.50 -11.61
C VAL A 184 -17.58 8.86 -11.08
N ASP A 185 -18.20 9.91 -11.62
CA ASP A 185 -19.52 10.37 -11.23
C ASP A 185 -20.61 9.33 -11.56
N ASP A 186 -20.43 8.56 -12.63
CA ASP A 186 -21.36 7.48 -12.99
C ASP A 186 -21.33 6.35 -11.96
N ILE A 187 -20.16 6.05 -11.39
CA ILE A 187 -20.00 5.04 -10.34
C ILE A 187 -20.59 5.54 -9.03
N TYR A 188 -20.31 6.79 -8.66
CA TYR A 188 -20.86 7.38 -7.44
C TYR A 188 -22.38 7.52 -7.52
N ARG A 189 -22.94 7.95 -8.65
CA ARG A 189 -24.40 8.06 -8.83
C ARG A 189 -25.12 6.74 -8.55
N LYS A 190 -24.63 5.64 -9.13
CA LYS A 190 -25.17 4.29 -8.87
C LYS A 190 -24.99 3.84 -7.42
N THR A 191 -23.87 4.22 -6.80
CA THR A 191 -23.60 3.92 -5.40
C THR A 191 -24.58 4.66 -4.49
N TYR A 192 -24.86 5.94 -4.76
CA TYR A 192 -25.83 6.74 -4.02
C TYR A 192 -27.24 6.15 -4.08
N GLU A 193 -27.71 5.74 -5.25
CA GLU A 193 -29.00 5.05 -5.39
C GLU A 193 -29.08 3.82 -4.46
N ARG A 194 -28.00 3.03 -4.40
CA ARG A 194 -27.92 1.85 -3.54
C ARG A 194 -27.87 2.19 -2.05
N VAL A 195 -27.16 3.26 -1.68
CA VAL A 195 -27.08 3.75 -0.30
C VAL A 195 -28.44 4.24 0.17
N VAL A 196 -29.14 5.07 -0.62
CA VAL A 196 -30.48 5.56 -0.30
C VAL A 196 -31.43 4.39 -0.03
N GLU A 197 -31.44 3.38 -0.91
CA GLU A 197 -32.30 2.21 -0.74
C GLU A 197 -31.92 1.38 0.50
N ARG A 198 -30.62 1.21 0.80
CA ARG A 198 -30.17 0.49 2.00
C ARG A 198 -30.52 1.24 3.27
N THR A 199 -30.34 2.56 3.29
CA THR A 199 -30.71 3.43 4.41
C THR A 199 -32.22 3.39 4.67
N ARG A 200 -33.05 3.45 3.61
CA ARG A 200 -34.51 3.30 3.73
C ARG A 200 -34.87 1.97 4.38
N ARG A 201 -34.36 0.85 3.86
CA ARG A 201 -34.61 -0.50 4.41
C ARG A 201 -34.14 -0.64 5.85
N TYR A 202 -33.02 -0.02 6.20
CA TYR A 202 -32.50 -0.01 7.56
C TYR A 202 -33.51 0.65 8.51
N TYR A 203 -33.98 1.85 8.20
CA TYR A 203 -34.95 2.56 9.05
C TYR A 203 -36.34 1.93 9.06
N GLU A 204 -36.77 1.25 8.00
CA GLU A 204 -37.99 0.44 8.03
C GLU A 204 -37.89 -0.72 9.03
N ARG A 205 -36.69 -1.30 9.17
CA ARG A 205 -36.43 -2.38 10.12
C ARG A 205 -36.18 -1.87 11.54
N TYR A 206 -35.56 -0.71 11.67
CA TYR A 206 -35.18 -0.09 12.94
C TYR A 206 -35.64 1.38 13.00
N PRO A 207 -36.95 1.63 13.18
CA PRO A 207 -37.49 3.00 13.09
C PRO A 207 -36.94 3.94 14.16
N ALA A 208 -36.72 3.42 15.37
CA ALA A 208 -36.21 4.17 16.51
C ALA A 208 -34.77 4.68 16.31
N ASP A 209 -33.98 4.05 15.42
CA ASP A 209 -32.60 4.47 15.18
C ASP A 209 -32.51 5.79 14.41
N ARG A 210 -33.59 6.20 13.71
CA ARG A 210 -33.62 7.46 12.97
C ARG A 210 -33.41 8.65 13.90
N ASP A 211 -34.12 8.66 15.02
CA ASP A 211 -34.03 9.74 16.01
C ASP A 211 -32.68 9.67 16.74
N ARG A 212 -32.21 8.47 17.08
CA ARG A 212 -30.91 8.26 17.76
C ARG A 212 -29.72 8.73 16.93
N VAL A 213 -29.75 8.56 15.62
CA VAL A 213 -28.66 9.06 14.74
C VAL A 213 -28.61 10.58 14.73
N LEU A 214 -29.77 11.25 14.80
CA LEU A 214 -29.83 12.72 14.85
C LEU A 214 -29.30 13.29 16.17
N GLU A 215 -29.29 12.49 17.25
CA GLU A 215 -28.75 12.86 18.56
C GLU A 215 -27.21 12.75 18.66
N ILE A 216 -26.53 12.19 17.66
CA ILE A 216 -25.05 12.00 17.65
C ILE A 216 -24.30 13.27 17.17
N HIS A 217 -25.01 14.32 16.77
CA HIS A 217 -24.47 15.60 16.34
C HIS A 217 -24.68 16.70 17.38
#